data_AF-A0A6H2NLS9-F1
#
_entry.id   AF-A0A6H2NLS9-F1
#
_cell.length_a   1.000
_cell.length_b   1.000
_cell.length_c   1.000
_cell.angle_alpha   90.00
_cell.angle_beta   90.00
_cell.angle_gamma   90.00
#
_symmetry.space_group_name_H-M   'P 1'
#
loop_
_entity.id
_entity.type
_entity.pdbx_description
1 polymer ?
#
loop_
_entity_poly.entity_id
_entity_poly.type
_entity_poly.pdbx_seq_one_letter_code
_entity_poly.pdbx_strand_id
1 'polypeptide(L)'
;PPPPPPPPPPPLPPPPPPAILLISLIWIAARLFIAEVVLAIEPNQDAGGSMSRSWDLTSGSVVRISVVFLATFLIQIPIVMVTNYIPTLLIELLPGNTAFSAIATALGLVLSLVGSIFVLPLWQAVKGVLYYDLRSRREGLDLELRHSSN
;
A
#
# COMPACT_ATOMS: atom_id res chain seq x y z
N PRO A 1 37.83 25.35 42.99
CA PRO A 1 36.38 25.47 42.66
C PRO A 1 36.04 24.39 41.63
N PRO A 2 34.95 23.62 41.81
CA PRO A 2 34.54 22.65 40.81
C PRO A 2 34.20 23.38 39.50
N PRO A 3 34.47 22.76 38.34
CA PRO A 3 34.10 23.33 37.05
C PRO A 3 32.58 23.54 36.99
N PRO A 4 32.12 24.63 36.36
CA PRO A 4 30.69 24.89 36.22
C PRO A 4 30.01 23.73 35.49
N PRO A 5 28.77 23.36 35.89
CA PRO A 5 28.04 22.30 35.22
C PRO A 5 27.86 22.65 33.74
N PRO A 6 27.90 21.65 32.85
CA PRO A 6 27.66 21.88 31.43
C PRO A 6 26.27 22.49 31.22
N PRO A 7 26.11 23.38 30.22
CA PRO A 7 24.83 23.96 29.90
C PRO A 7 23.81 22.86 29.56
N PRO A 8 22.52 23.05 29.92
CA PRO A 8 21.49 22.09 29.57
C PRO A 8 21.43 21.91 28.05
N PRO A 9 21.20 20.67 27.57
CA PRO A 9 21.06 20.43 26.14
C PRO A 9 19.91 21.26 25.58
N PRO A 10 20.00 21.73 24.32
CA PRO A 10 18.93 22.48 23.69
C PRO A 10 17.63 21.65 23.69
N PRO A 11 16.46 22.30 23.87
CA PRO A 11 15.19 21.59 23.83
C PRO A 11 15.03 20.89 22.48
N LEU A 12 14.58 19.64 22.52
CA LEU A 12 14.32 18.85 21.31
C LEU A 12 13.32 19.61 20.41
N PRO A 13 13.53 19.60 19.08
CA PRO A 13 12.57 20.18 18.16
C PRO A 13 11.20 19.49 18.34
N PRO A 14 10.09 20.23 18.22
CA PRO A 14 8.76 19.64 18.32
C PRO A 14 8.59 18.57 17.22
N PRO A 15 7.92 17.45 17.51
CA PRO A 15 7.66 16.43 16.50
C PRO A 15 6.85 17.05 15.35
N PRO A 16 7.08 16.62 14.11
CA PRO A 16 6.31 17.12 12.98
C PRO A 16 4.81 16.85 13.19
N PRO A 17 3.92 17.77 12.78
CA PRO A 17 2.49 17.56 12.85
C PRO A 17 2.06 16.24 12.18
N PRO A 18 1.06 15.53 12.73
CA PRO A 18 0.63 14.22 12.21
C PRO A 18 0.18 14.29 10.74
N ALA A 19 -0.37 15.43 10.31
CA ALA A 19 -0.75 15.66 8.91
C ALA A 19 0.44 15.66 7.96
N ILE A 20 1.58 16.26 8.34
CA ILE A 20 2.78 16.27 7.51
C ILE A 20 3.31 14.86 7.36
N LEU A 21 3.36 14.11 8.47
CA LEU A 21 3.79 12.71 8.46
C LEU A 21 2.89 11.86 7.56
N LEU A 22 1.57 12.02 7.64
CA LEU A 22 0.61 11.32 6.78
C LEU A 22 0.81 11.65 5.30
N ILE A 23 0.95 12.94 4.96
CA ILE A 23 1.16 13.38 3.57
C ILE A 23 2.48 12.81 3.04
N SER A 24 3.56 12.86 3.83
CA SER A 24 4.84 12.27 3.46
C SER A 24 4.74 10.76 3.24
N LEU A 25 4.02 10.03 4.10
CA LEU A 25 3.79 8.59 3.93
C LEU A 25 3.01 8.28 2.66
N ILE A 26 1.91 9.00 2.39
CA ILE A 26 1.11 8.82 1.18
C ILE A 26 1.96 9.10 -0.07
N TRP A 27 2.76 10.16 -0.03
CA TRP A 27 3.66 10.51 -1.11
C TRP A 27 4.68 9.40 -1.35
N ILE A 28 5.41 8.95 -0.33
CA ILE A 28 6.39 7.86 -0.46
C ILE A 28 5.72 6.56 -0.94
N ALA A 29 4.56 6.21 -0.38
CA ALA A 29 3.81 5.02 -0.76
C ALA A 29 3.43 5.06 -2.25
N ALA A 30 2.97 6.21 -2.75
CA ALA A 30 2.66 6.39 -4.16
C ALA A 30 3.91 6.25 -5.05
N ARG A 31 5.08 6.73 -4.59
CA ARG A 31 6.35 6.63 -5.33
C ARG A 31 6.85 5.19 -5.45
N LEU A 32 6.58 4.36 -4.45
CA LEU A 32 7.02 2.96 -4.36
C LEU A 32 5.93 1.95 -4.73
N PHE A 33 4.72 2.42 -5.09
CA PHE A 33 3.54 1.58 -5.25
C PHE A 33 3.69 0.46 -6.29
N ILE A 34 4.49 0.69 -7.32
CA ILE A 34 4.73 -0.25 -8.42
C ILE A 34 6.09 -0.96 -8.33
N ALA A 35 6.88 -0.75 -7.28
CA ALA A 35 8.23 -1.33 -7.15
C ALA A 35 8.21 -2.86 -7.23
N GLU A 36 7.23 -3.51 -6.61
CA GLU A 36 7.04 -4.97 -6.69
C GLU A 36 6.78 -5.45 -8.13
N VAL A 37 6.01 -4.67 -8.90
CA VAL A 37 5.70 -5.00 -10.30
C VAL A 37 6.93 -4.84 -11.18
N VAL A 38 7.70 -3.78 -10.96
CA VAL A 38 8.99 -3.57 -11.65
C VAL A 38 9.93 -4.73 -11.38
N LEU A 39 10.07 -5.15 -10.12
CA LEU A 39 10.93 -6.27 -9.74
C LEU A 39 10.51 -7.59 -10.38
N ALA A 40 9.19 -7.80 -10.54
CA ALA A 40 8.66 -9.03 -11.12
C ALA A 40 8.71 -9.08 -12.66
N ILE A 41 8.63 -7.93 -13.33
CA ILE A 41 8.46 -7.85 -14.79
C ILE A 41 9.73 -7.42 -15.51
N GLU A 42 10.48 -6.45 -14.97
CA GLU A 42 11.66 -5.91 -15.65
C GLU A 42 12.88 -6.83 -15.42
N PRO A 43 13.61 -7.19 -16.49
CA PRO A 43 14.76 -8.09 -16.37
C PRO A 43 15.90 -7.42 -15.60
N ASN A 44 16.69 -8.23 -14.89
CA ASN A 44 17.89 -7.81 -14.16
C ASN A 44 17.66 -6.73 -13.09
N GLN A 45 16.44 -6.63 -12.55
CA GLN A 45 16.16 -5.76 -11.42
C GLN A 45 16.48 -6.46 -10.09
N ASP A 46 17.13 -5.74 -9.18
CA ASP A 46 17.23 -6.09 -7.78
C ASP A 46 16.27 -5.21 -6.94
N ALA A 47 16.23 -5.43 -5.62
CA ALA A 47 15.34 -4.69 -4.73
C ALA A 47 15.60 -3.17 -4.79
N GLY A 48 16.86 -2.74 -4.86
CA GLY A 48 17.22 -1.33 -4.96
C GLY A 48 16.87 -0.72 -6.32
N GLY A 49 17.23 -1.41 -7.41
CA GLY A 49 16.95 -1.01 -8.78
C GLY A 49 15.46 -0.84 -9.03
N SER A 50 14.64 -1.81 -8.60
CA SER A 50 13.18 -1.75 -8.75
C SER A 50 12.54 -0.57 -8.01
N MET A 51 13.04 -0.21 -6.82
CA MET A 51 12.60 0.99 -6.09
C MET A 51 12.98 2.28 -6.82
N SER A 52 14.23 2.40 -7.28
CA SER A 52 14.67 3.57 -8.05
C SER A 52 13.88 3.72 -9.34
N ARG A 53 13.65 2.62 -10.04
CA ARG A 53 12.87 2.57 -11.27
C ARG A 53 11.40 2.94 -11.05
N SER A 54 10.78 2.43 -9.98
CA SER A 54 9.46 2.87 -9.54
C SER A 54 9.43 4.37 -9.25
N TRP A 55 10.48 4.90 -8.62
CA TRP A 55 10.65 6.33 -8.38
C TRP A 55 10.71 7.12 -9.70
N ASP A 56 11.38 6.63 -10.73
CA ASP A 56 11.42 7.36 -11.99
C ASP A 56 10.05 7.36 -12.69
N LEU A 57 9.42 6.18 -12.80
CA LEU A 57 8.14 5.98 -13.48
C LEU A 57 6.98 6.73 -12.83
N THR A 58 6.98 6.88 -11.50
CA THR A 58 5.88 7.52 -10.78
C THR A 58 6.01 9.05 -10.67
N SER A 59 7.06 9.69 -11.25
CA SER A 59 7.40 11.10 -10.91
C SER A 59 6.28 12.13 -11.11
N GLY A 60 5.95 12.75 -12.24
CA GLY A 60 4.81 13.69 -12.32
C GLY A 60 3.38 13.11 -12.15
N SER A 61 3.18 11.96 -11.51
CA SER A 61 1.89 11.26 -11.43
C SER A 61 1.44 10.86 -10.02
N VAL A 62 2.12 11.32 -8.97
CA VAL A 62 1.81 10.97 -7.56
C VAL A 62 0.33 11.18 -7.22
N VAL A 63 -0.25 12.33 -7.55
CA VAL A 63 -1.68 12.61 -7.25
C VAL A 63 -2.60 11.60 -7.93
N ARG A 64 -2.32 11.26 -9.20
CA ARG A 64 -3.12 10.28 -9.94
C ARG A 64 -3.00 8.88 -9.31
N ILE A 65 -1.80 8.50 -8.89
CA ILE A 65 -1.56 7.23 -8.19
C ILE A 65 -2.34 7.20 -6.87
N SER A 66 -2.29 8.29 -6.08
CA SER A 66 -3.03 8.40 -4.83
C SER A 66 -4.55 8.30 -5.04
N VAL A 67 -5.09 8.89 -6.11
CA VAL A 67 -6.52 8.78 -6.45
C VAL A 67 -6.89 7.35 -6.86
N VAL A 68 -6.07 6.68 -7.68
CA VAL A 68 -6.28 5.28 -8.07
C VAL A 68 -6.21 4.36 -6.85
N PHE A 69 -5.24 4.59 -5.96
CA PHE A 69 -5.13 3.89 -4.69
C PHE A 69 -6.38 4.09 -3.83
N LEU A 70 -6.82 5.34 -3.65
CA LEU A 70 -8.03 5.65 -2.88
C LEU A 70 -9.27 5.00 -3.48
N ALA A 71 -9.46 5.06 -4.80
CA ALA A 71 -10.57 4.41 -5.48
C ALA A 71 -10.56 2.89 -5.26
N THR A 72 -9.39 2.26 -5.38
CA THR A 72 -9.21 0.82 -5.14
C THR A 72 -9.52 0.45 -3.69
N PHE A 73 -9.04 1.28 -2.75
CA PHE A 73 -9.31 1.13 -1.33
C PHE A 73 -10.80 1.24 -1.02
N LEU A 74 -11.51 2.20 -1.61
CA LEU A 74 -12.96 2.35 -1.44
C LEU A 74 -13.74 1.13 -1.98
N ILE A 75 -13.32 0.56 -3.10
CA ILE A 75 -13.91 -0.67 -3.67
C ILE A 75 -13.68 -1.86 -2.73
N GLN A 76 -12.56 -1.91 -2.03
CA GLN A 76 -12.24 -2.97 -1.07
C GLN A 76 -13.09 -2.89 0.21
N ILE A 77 -13.52 -1.71 0.66
CA ILE A 77 -14.28 -1.52 1.91
C ILE A 77 -15.44 -2.52 2.08
N PRO A 78 -16.40 -2.67 1.14
CA PRO A 78 -17.53 -3.59 1.33
C PRO A 78 -17.08 -5.03 1.53
N ILE A 79 -16.03 -5.47 0.83
CA ILE A 79 -15.50 -6.83 0.96
C ILE A 79 -14.95 -7.03 2.36
N VAL A 80 -14.10 -6.12 2.84
CA VAL A 80 -13.49 -6.22 4.18
C VAL A 80 -14.54 -6.07 5.28
N MET A 81 -15.55 -5.21 5.09
CA MET A 81 -16.65 -5.06 6.04
C MET A 81 -17.39 -6.38 6.25
N VAL A 82 -17.80 -7.04 5.15
CA VAL A 82 -18.54 -8.31 5.22
C VAL A 82 -17.67 -9.46 5.71
N THR A 83 -16.40 -9.49 5.32
CA THR A 83 -15.53 -10.65 5.58
C THR A 83 -14.75 -10.59 6.88
N ASN A 84 -14.55 -9.39 7.45
CA ASN A 84 -13.73 -9.19 8.63
C ASN A 84 -14.52 -8.45 9.72
N TYR A 85 -14.93 -7.20 9.48
CA TYR A 85 -15.46 -6.34 10.54
C TYR A 85 -16.83 -6.78 11.08
N ILE A 86 -17.79 -7.07 10.20
CA ILE A 86 -19.14 -7.49 10.60
C ILE A 86 -19.06 -8.80 11.42
N PRO A 87 -18.39 -9.87 10.96
CA PRO A 87 -18.22 -11.10 11.74
C PRO A 87 -17.61 -10.85 13.14
N THR A 88 -16.54 -10.05 13.23
CA THR A 88 -15.89 -9.75 14.52
C THR A 88 -16.84 -9.03 15.47
N LEU A 89 -17.55 -8.00 15.01
CA LEU A 89 -18.52 -7.27 15.82
C LEU A 89 -19.66 -8.19 16.29
N LEU A 90 -20.18 -9.05 15.42
CA LEU A 90 -21.22 -10.00 15.80
C LEU A 90 -20.75 -10.96 16.89
N ILE A 91 -19.51 -11.48 16.79
CA ILE A 91 -18.94 -12.38 17.81
C ILE A 91 -18.86 -11.70 19.18
N GLU A 92 -18.46 -10.42 19.22
CA GLU A 92 -18.35 -9.64 20.47
C GLU A 92 -19.72 -9.36 21.13
N LEU A 93 -20.78 -9.26 20.34
CA LEU A 93 -22.13 -8.98 20.83
C LEU A 93 -22.85 -10.22 21.40
N LEU A 94 -22.39 -11.43 21.10
CA LEU A 94 -23.02 -12.65 21.58
C LEU A 94 -22.52 -13.01 23.00
N PRO A 95 -23.41 -13.20 23.98
CA PRO A 95 -23.03 -13.79 25.27
C PRO A 95 -22.66 -15.26 25.03
N GLY A 96 -21.36 -15.53 24.93
CA GLY A 96 -20.84 -16.81 24.46
C GLY A 96 -20.08 -17.60 25.52
N ASN A 97 -20.34 -18.90 25.57
CA ASN A 97 -19.41 -19.89 26.12
C ASN A 97 -18.09 -19.84 25.31
N THR A 98 -16.95 -20.01 25.97
CA THR A 98 -15.60 -20.04 25.36
C THR A 98 -15.50 -21.01 24.17
N ALA A 99 -16.21 -22.14 24.19
CA ALA A 99 -16.24 -23.07 23.06
C ALA A 99 -16.93 -22.49 21.82
N PHE A 100 -18.02 -21.74 22.01
CA PHE A 100 -18.74 -21.10 20.90
C PHE A 100 -17.92 -19.96 20.29
N SER A 101 -17.30 -19.11 21.11
CA SER A 101 -16.47 -18.00 20.61
C SER A 101 -15.25 -18.51 19.83
N ALA A 102 -14.65 -19.63 20.27
CA ALA A 102 -13.56 -20.27 19.54
C ALA A 102 -13.98 -20.73 18.14
N ILE A 103 -15.13 -21.42 18.02
CA ILE A 103 -15.65 -21.88 16.73
C ILE A 103 -16.02 -20.68 15.83
N ALA A 104 -16.69 -19.67 16.37
CA ALA A 104 -17.08 -18.49 15.61
C ALA A 104 -15.86 -17.70 15.11
N THR A 105 -14.81 -17.60 15.93
CA THR A 105 -13.54 -16.98 15.53
C THR A 105 -12.87 -17.78 14.41
N ALA A 106 -12.86 -19.12 14.49
CA ALA A 106 -12.33 -19.96 13.42
C ALA A 106 -13.09 -19.77 12.10
N LEU A 107 -14.42 -19.67 12.15
CA LEU A 107 -15.24 -19.35 10.97
C LEU A 107 -14.98 -17.94 10.44
N GLY A 108 -14.79 -16.95 11.33
CA GLY A 108 -14.39 -15.59 10.96
C GLY A 108 -13.04 -15.56 10.23
N LEU A 109 -12.07 -16.36 10.66
CA LEU A 109 -10.78 -16.50 9.96
C LEU A 109 -10.96 -17.10 8.57
N VAL A 110 -11.76 -18.15 8.42
CA VAL A 110 -12.07 -18.73 7.10
C VAL A 110 -12.72 -17.68 6.19
N LEU A 111 -13.66 -16.91 6.71
CA LEU A 111 -14.33 -15.86 5.94
C LEU A 111 -13.38 -14.72 5.55
N SER A 112 -12.43 -14.36 6.41
CA SER A 112 -11.36 -13.39 6.10
C SER A 112 -10.45 -13.88 4.97
N LEU A 113 -10.10 -15.16 4.97
CA LEU A 113 -9.34 -15.79 3.88
C LEU A 113 -10.13 -15.76 2.56
N VAL A 114 -11.44 -16.03 2.60
CA VAL A 114 -12.32 -15.91 1.43
C VAL A 114 -12.34 -14.47 0.91
N GLY A 115 -12.43 -13.47 1.80
CA GLY A 115 -12.32 -12.06 1.40
C GLY A 115 -10.98 -11.76 0.71
N SER A 116 -9.90 -12.33 1.21
CA SER A 116 -8.55 -12.13 0.66
C SER A 116 -8.38 -12.68 -0.76
N ILE A 117 -9.12 -13.73 -1.13
CA ILE A 117 -9.15 -14.26 -2.51
C ILE A 117 -9.59 -13.19 -3.52
N PHE A 118 -10.46 -12.26 -3.14
CA PHE A 118 -10.92 -11.18 -4.01
C PHE A 118 -10.04 -9.93 -3.91
N VAL A 119 -9.57 -9.60 -2.71
CA VAL A 119 -8.79 -8.40 -2.46
C VAL A 119 -7.41 -8.47 -3.10
N LEU A 120 -6.72 -9.62 -3.00
CA LEU A 120 -5.35 -9.74 -3.52
C LEU A 120 -5.30 -9.54 -5.05
N PRO A 121 -6.11 -10.22 -5.88
CA PRO A 121 -6.08 -10.03 -7.33
C PRO A 121 -6.49 -8.61 -7.75
N LEU A 122 -7.40 -7.96 -7.01
CA LEU A 122 -7.77 -6.56 -7.26
C LEU A 122 -6.55 -5.65 -7.18
N TRP A 123 -5.78 -5.75 -6.09
CA TRP A 123 -4.57 -4.93 -5.93
C TRP A 123 -3.51 -5.23 -6.99
N GLN A 124 -3.31 -6.51 -7.35
CA GLN A 124 -2.35 -6.89 -8.38
C GLN A 124 -2.75 -6.37 -9.77
N ALA A 125 -4.03 -6.46 -10.14
CA ALA A 125 -4.54 -5.92 -11.40
C ALA A 125 -4.34 -4.39 -11.48
N VAL A 126 -4.66 -3.66 -10.41
CA VAL A 126 -4.47 -2.20 -10.35
C VAL A 126 -2.99 -1.82 -10.50
N LYS A 127 -2.09 -2.48 -9.78
CA LYS A 127 -0.65 -2.22 -9.90
C LYS A 127 -0.13 -2.52 -11.30
N GLY A 128 -0.57 -3.62 -11.93
CA GLY A 128 -0.19 -3.99 -13.29
C GLY A 128 -0.66 -2.97 -14.34
N VAL A 129 -1.94 -2.58 -14.31
CA VAL A 129 -2.48 -1.57 -15.24
C VAL A 129 -1.78 -0.22 -15.06
N LEU A 130 -1.56 0.19 -13.81
CA LEU A 130 -0.89 1.45 -13.50
C LEU A 130 0.56 1.45 -13.99
N TYR A 131 1.28 0.34 -13.83
CA TYR A 131 2.63 0.18 -14.39
C TYR A 131 2.64 0.39 -15.90
N TYR A 132 1.76 -0.30 -16.64
CA TYR A 132 1.67 -0.16 -18.09
C TYR A 132 1.27 1.26 -18.53
N ASP A 133 0.32 1.89 -17.84
CA ASP A 133 -0.09 3.27 -18.15
C ASP A 133 1.05 4.28 -17.90
N LEU A 134 1.79 4.16 -16.80
CA LEU A 134 2.91 5.04 -16.49
C LEU A 134 4.08 4.87 -17.46
N ARG A 135 4.40 3.62 -17.79
CA ARG A 135 5.46 3.30 -18.75
C ARG A 135 5.11 3.79 -20.15
N SER A 136 3.88 3.56 -20.60
CA SER A 136 3.38 4.07 -21.88
C SER A 136 3.47 5.60 -21.97
N ARG A 137 3.09 6.33 -20.91
CA ARG A 137 3.11 7.80 -20.90
C ARG A 137 4.50 8.41 -20.82
N ARG A 138 5.45 7.75 -20.16
CA ARG A 138 6.80 8.29 -19.95
C ARG A 138 7.79 7.88 -21.01
N GLU A 139 7.69 6.63 -21.43
CA GLU A 139 8.70 6.00 -22.28
C GLU A 139 8.17 5.76 -23.68
N GLY A 140 6.87 6.00 -23.91
CA GLY A 140 6.27 5.77 -25.22
C GLY A 140 6.29 4.29 -25.60
N LEU A 141 6.09 3.38 -24.64
CA LEU A 141 6.08 1.92 -24.83
C LEU A 141 5.29 1.49 -26.10
N ASP A 142 4.18 2.15 -26.40
CA ASP A 142 3.37 1.85 -27.60
C ASP A 142 4.13 2.11 -28.92
N LEU A 143 5.06 3.05 -28.94
CA LEU A 143 5.93 3.34 -30.09
C LEU A 143 7.04 2.29 -30.24
N GLU A 144 7.66 1.88 -29.12
CA GLU A 144 8.68 0.83 -29.13
C GLU A 144 8.11 -0.50 -29.65
N LEU A 145 6.94 -0.90 -29.14
CA LEU A 145 6.29 -2.15 -29.54
C LEU A 145 5.93 -2.18 -31.04
N ARG A 146 5.48 -1.05 -31.61
CA ARG A 146 5.19 -0.93 -33.05
C ARG A 146 6.46 -1.01 -33.91
N HIS A 147 7.59 -0.52 -33.41
CA HIS A 147 8.85 -0.59 -34.14
C HIS A 147 9.43 -2.00 -34.10
N SER A 148 9.34 -2.70 -32.96
CA SER A 148 9.83 -4.08 -32.81
C SER A 148 8.97 -5.15 -33.51
N SER A 149 7.73 -4.83 -33.90
CA SER A 149 6.83 -5.78 -34.60
C SER A 149 6.93 -5.72 -36.13
N ASN A 150 7.73 -4.82 -36.70
CA ASN A 150 8.03 -4.71 -38.13
C ASN A 150 9.41 -5.31 -38.43
#